data_AF-A0A7W1LE73-F1
#
_entry.id   AF-A0A7W1LE73-F1
#
_cell.length_a   1.000
_cell.length_b   1.000
_cell.length_c   1.000
_cell.angle_alpha   90.00
_cell.angle_beta   90.00
_cell.angle_gamma   90.00
#
_symmetry.space_group_name_H-M   'P 1'
#
loop_
_entity.id
_entity.type
_entity.pdbx_description
1 polymer ?
#
loop_
_entity_poly.entity_id
_entity_poly.type
_entity_poly.pdbx_seq_one_letter_code
_entity_poly.pdbx_strand_id
1 'polypeptide(L)' 'IDTKQEDLAAFERSDVTAVPAAGVIGEAMLAIVLANSIREKFGGDSLAEMKMNFENYSNFLQSY' A
#
# COMPACT_ATOMS: atom_id res chain seq x y z
N ILE A 1 21.02 26.27 14.60
CA ILE A 1 21.58 25.97 13.25
C ILE A 1 22.59 27.05 12.84
N ASP A 2 22.21 28.33 12.87
CA ASP A 2 23.11 29.44 12.54
C ASP A 2 24.33 29.56 13.46
N THR A 3 24.15 29.38 14.76
CA THR A 3 25.22 29.57 15.76
C THR A 3 26.16 28.37 15.87
N LYS A 4 25.78 27.22 15.30
CA LYS A 4 26.45 25.90 15.45
C LYS A 4 26.72 25.49 16.90
N GLN A 5 26.07 26.14 17.86
CA GLN A 5 26.12 25.78 19.27
C GLN A 5 25.15 24.62 19.53
N GLU A 6 25.41 23.86 20.59
CA GLU A 6 24.48 22.85 21.08
C GLU A 6 23.18 23.52 21.57
N ASP A 7 22.05 22.96 21.17
CA ASP A 7 20.72 23.41 21.56
C ASP A 7 19.74 22.24 21.49
N LEU A 8 18.64 22.30 22.23
CA LEU A 8 17.60 21.28 22.20
C LEU A 8 16.77 21.39 20.91
N ALA A 9 16.37 20.24 20.35
CA ALA A 9 15.49 20.20 19.19
C ALA A 9 14.08 20.71 19.55
N ALA A 10 13.44 21.40 18.59
CA ALA A 10 12.04 21.82 18.74
C ALA A 10 11.11 20.60 18.84
N PHE A 11 10.17 20.66 19.76
CA PHE A 11 9.17 19.61 19.98
C PHE A 11 7.87 19.95 19.25
N GLU A 12 7.68 19.33 18.08
CA GLU A 12 6.55 19.67 17.17
C GLU A 12 5.31 18.79 17.39
N ARG A 13 5.49 17.53 17.81
CA ARG A 13 4.41 16.56 18.02
C ARG A 13 4.54 15.89 19.37
N SER A 14 3.39 15.68 20.03
CA SER A 14 3.33 15.22 21.42
C SER A 14 2.97 13.74 21.61
N ASP A 15 2.76 12.99 20.54
CA ASP A 15 2.43 11.57 20.67
C ASP A 15 3.64 10.74 21.11
N VAL A 16 3.39 9.80 22.02
CA VAL A 16 4.40 8.82 22.46
C VAL A 16 4.65 7.79 21.34
N THR A 17 3.62 7.45 20.57
CA THR A 17 3.74 6.53 19.43
C THR A 17 2.69 6.78 18.35
N ALA A 18 3.13 6.68 17.09
CA ALA A 18 2.28 6.71 15.90
C ALA A 18 2.06 5.33 15.29
N VAL A 19 2.55 4.24 15.91
CA VAL A 19 2.58 2.89 15.32
C VAL A 19 1.19 2.38 14.89
N PRO A 20 0.12 2.51 15.69
CA PRO A 20 -1.20 2.05 15.26
C PRO A 20 -1.73 2.80 14.02
N ALA A 21 -1.53 4.13 13.97
CA ALA A 21 -1.91 4.94 12.83
C ALA A 21 -1.05 4.61 11.59
N ALA A 22 0.24 4.35 11.78
CA ALA A 22 1.13 3.89 10.72
C ALA A 22 0.71 2.53 10.15
N GLY A 23 0.09 1.65 10.95
CA GLY A 23 -0.49 0.38 10.50
C GLY A 23 -1.57 0.58 9.44
N VAL A 24 -2.54 1.46 9.70
CA VAL A 24 -3.62 1.79 8.75
C VAL A 24 -3.05 2.36 7.44
N ILE A 25 -2.03 3.21 7.55
CA ILE A 25 -1.33 3.75 6.36
C ILE A 25 -0.64 2.62 5.58
N GLY A 26 0.03 1.71 6.28
CA GLY A 26 0.69 0.55 5.68
C GLY A 26 -0.28 -0.34 4.89
N GLU A 27 -1.44 -0.66 5.48
CA GLU A 27 -2.49 -1.43 4.82
C GLU A 27 -3.03 -0.73 3.55
N ALA A 28 -3.26 0.58 3.62
CA ALA A 28 -3.72 1.37 2.47
C ALA A 28 -2.68 1.40 1.35
N MET A 29 -1.41 1.60 1.69
CA MET A 29 -0.31 1.60 0.70
C MET A 29 -0.13 0.23 0.06
N LEU A 30 -0.26 -0.85 0.84
CA LEU A 30 -0.22 -2.22 0.32
C LEU A 30 -1.38 -2.47 -0.65
N ALA A 31 -2.60 -2.06 -0.30
CA ALA A 31 -3.77 -2.22 -1.17
C ALA A 31 -3.59 -1.52 -2.53
N ILE A 32 -3.01 -0.31 -2.55
CA ILE A 32 -2.70 0.42 -3.79
C ILE A 32 -1.73 -0.37 -4.67
N VAL A 33 -0.64 -0.89 -4.08
CA VAL A 33 0.36 -1.67 -4.82
C VAL A 33 -0.26 -2.95 -5.39
N LEU A 34 -1.00 -3.71 -4.56
CA LEU A 34 -1.66 -4.94 -5.01
C LEU A 34 -2.69 -4.67 -6.11
N ALA A 35 -3.50 -3.61 -5.98
CA ALA A 35 -4.48 -3.23 -6.99
C ALA A 35 -3.80 -2.90 -8.34
N ASN A 36 -2.67 -2.18 -8.31
CA ASN A 36 -1.89 -1.90 -9.52
C ASN A 36 -1.36 -3.19 -10.16
N SER A 37 -0.76 -4.10 -9.37
CA SER A 37 -0.25 -5.37 -9.88
C SER A 37 -1.34 -6.29 -10.44
N ILE A 38 -2.51 -6.33 -9.79
CA ILE A 38 -3.68 -7.07 -10.28
C ILE A 38 -4.14 -6.47 -11.61
N ARG A 39 -4.25 -5.14 -11.70
CA ARG A 39 -4.64 -4.47 -12.95
C ARG A 39 -3.63 -4.71 -14.07
N GLU A 40 -2.34 -4.68 -13.77
CA GLU A 40 -1.29 -4.94 -14.77
C GLU A 40 -1.34 -6.39 -15.28
N LYS A 41 -1.54 -7.36 -14.39
CA LYS A 41 -1.59 -8.78 -14.77
C LYS A 41 -2.88 -9.19 -15.48
N PHE A 42 -4.03 -8.73 -14.98
CA PHE A 42 -5.35 -9.20 -15.42
C PHE A 42 -6.06 -8.21 -16.35
N GLY A 43 -5.62 -6.96 -16.42
CA GLY A 43 -6.17 -5.94 -17.30
C GLY A 43 -7.66 -5.69 -17.07
N GLY A 44 -8.33 -5.27 -18.15
CA GLY A 44 -9.77 -5.03 -18.21
C GLY A 44 -10.17 -3.59 -17.90
N ASP A 45 -11.21 -3.14 -18.60
CA ASP A 45 -11.78 -1.79 -18.44
C ASP A 45 -12.97 -1.76 -17.47
N SER A 46 -13.39 -2.93 -17.00
CA SER A 46 -14.41 -3.11 -15.97
C SER A 46 -14.00 -4.13 -14.92
N LEU A 47 -14.52 -3.98 -13.70
CA LEU A 47 -14.27 -4.95 -12.62
C LEU A 47 -14.76 -6.36 -12.96
N ALA A 48 -15.86 -6.47 -13.73
CA ALA A 48 -16.40 -7.77 -14.14
C ALA A 48 -15.44 -8.50 -15.10
N GLU A 49 -14.86 -7.78 -16.05
CA GLU A 49 -13.87 -8.31 -16.99
C GLU A 49 -12.59 -8.75 -16.25
N MET A 50 -12.03 -7.87 -15.41
CA MET A 50 -10.84 -8.18 -14.61
C MET A 50 -11.06 -9.42 -13.73
N LYS A 51 -12.24 -9.54 -13.11
CA LYS A 51 -12.62 -10.69 -12.29
C LYS A 51 -12.66 -11.98 -13.11
N MET A 52 -13.27 -11.96 -14.29
CA MET A 52 -13.32 -13.12 -15.18
C MET A 52 -11.90 -13.55 -15.62
N ASN A 53 -11.02 -12.60 -15.94
CA ASN A 53 -9.63 -12.87 -16.30
C ASN A 53 -8.86 -13.53 -15.12
N PHE A 54 -9.08 -13.04 -13.90
CA PHE A 54 -8.51 -13.63 -12.69
C PHE A 54 -9.00 -15.05 -12.43
N GLU A 55 -10.31 -15.30 -12.55
CA GLU A 55 -10.91 -16.62 -12.35
C GLU A 55 -10.42 -17.63 -13.40
N ASN A 56 -10.35 -17.23 -14.67
CA ASN A 56 -9.82 -18.07 -15.75
C ASN A 56 -8.36 -18.47 -15.48
N TYR A 57 -7.52 -17.52 -15.06
CA TYR A 57 -6.15 -17.81 -14.68
C TYR A 57 -6.06 -18.77 -13.50
N SER A 58 -6.90 -18.57 -12.48
CA SER A 58 -6.93 -19.44 -11.30
C SER A 58 -7.37 -20.87 -11.64
N ASN A 59 -8.38 -21.02 -12.50
CA ASN A 59 -8.85 -22.31 -12.98
C ASN A 59 -7.78 -23.03 -13.81
N PHE A 60 -7.09 -22.30 -14.69
CA PHE A 60 -5.95 -22.83 -15.44
C PHE A 60 -4.86 -23.39 -14.52
N LEU A 61 -4.47 -22.64 -13.49
CA LEU A 61 -3.49 -23.09 -12.50
C LEU A 61 -3.93 -24.32 -11.71
N GLN A 62 -5.23 -24.49 -11.47
CA GLN A 62 -5.78 -25.66 -10.78
C GLN A 62 -5.82 -26.91 -11.67
N SER A 63 -5.86 -26.74 -12.99
CA SER A 63 -5.85 -27.84 -13.96
C SER A 63 -4.44 -28.35 -14.32
N TYR A 64 -3.41 -27.67 -13.83
CA TYR A 64 -2.00 -28.05 -13.96
C TYR A 64 -1.59 -29.04 -12.86
#